data_AF-A0A538K6D4-F1
#
_entry.id   AF-A0A538K6D4-F1
#
_cell.length_a   1.000
_cell.length_b   1.000
_cell.length_c   1.000
_cell.angle_alpha   90.00
_cell.angle_beta   90.00
_cell.angle_gamma   90.00
#
_symmetry.space_group_name_H-M   'P 1'
#
loop_
_entity.id
_entity.type
_entity.pdbx_description
1 polymer ?
#
loop_
_entity_poly.entity_id
_entity_poly.type
_entity_poly.pdbx_seq_one_letter_code
_entity_poly.pdbx_strand_id
1 'polypeptide(L)'
;MARKLVLFALAGAGLLVAPAASADVGVNPTTKVVPLGGVIRGWGDGSGMAVYLVPAAAGPKRHSCGANGICEPTAGRPPGKPFILLGHLRRTTNIYARQSFSFAVSPRLSPGLYRMYLYCRPCGNSLIQSGGRLEGETIRITARPETHHFRVQSAPGRFRFLVSEPAGVILLLRLTVPHGTHATATGRIPHLAGVQVSTDGLSRCRRRGSVDVCTQAEEWCPMPAAAWQFVLRKKAGPLGAIRLDFVIGSPPKG
;
A
#
# COMPACT_ATOMS: atom_id res chain seq x y z
N MET A 1 70.32 38.35 -22.10
CA MET A 1 68.96 38.55 -22.65
C MET A 1 68.15 37.28 -22.43
N ALA A 2 66.91 37.45 -21.96
CA ALA A 2 65.84 36.45 -21.75
C ALA A 2 65.73 35.45 -22.94
N ARG A 3 65.22 34.21 -22.84
CA ARG A 3 63.98 33.75 -22.17
C ARG A 3 63.85 32.22 -22.40
N LYS A 4 63.47 31.52 -21.32
CA LYS A 4 62.49 30.41 -21.24
C LYS A 4 62.73 29.07 -21.96
N LEU A 5 62.98 28.06 -21.12
CA LEU A 5 62.47 26.69 -21.23
C LEU A 5 60.98 26.67 -21.61
N VAL A 6 60.61 25.78 -22.53
CA VAL A 6 59.22 25.37 -22.76
C VAL A 6 59.12 23.88 -22.39
N LEU A 7 58.58 23.63 -21.19
CA LEU A 7 58.06 22.33 -20.79
C LEU A 7 56.76 22.05 -21.55
N PHE A 8 56.68 20.90 -22.20
CA PHE A 8 55.41 20.35 -22.66
C PHE A 8 54.63 19.83 -21.44
N ALA A 9 53.56 20.54 -21.07
CA ALA A 9 52.60 20.09 -20.08
C ALA A 9 51.65 19.07 -20.73
N LEU A 10 51.72 17.82 -20.27
CA LEU A 10 50.72 16.78 -20.49
C LEU A 10 49.37 17.26 -19.94
N ALA A 11 48.44 17.60 -20.83
CA ALA A 11 47.04 17.79 -20.47
C ALA A 11 46.42 16.41 -20.20
N GLY A 12 46.48 15.98 -18.94
CA GLY A 12 45.69 14.85 -18.45
C GLY A 12 44.21 15.20 -18.54
N ALA A 13 43.51 14.60 -19.50
CA ALA A 13 42.06 14.57 -19.54
C ALA A 13 41.56 13.72 -18.36
N GLY A 14 41.45 14.34 -17.19
CA GLY A 14 40.70 13.79 -16.07
C GLY A 14 39.23 13.79 -16.45
N LEU A 15 38.74 12.66 -16.98
CA LEU A 15 37.32 12.36 -16.96
C LEU A 15 36.87 12.37 -15.50
N LEU A 16 36.34 13.51 -15.05
CA LEU A 16 35.50 13.58 -13.87
C LEU A 16 34.21 12.83 -14.20
N VAL A 17 34.25 11.51 -14.01
CA VAL A 17 33.03 10.72 -13.84
C VAL A 17 32.38 11.26 -12.57
N ALA A 18 31.44 12.18 -12.74
CA ALA A 18 30.61 12.64 -11.64
C ALA A 18 29.99 11.39 -11.00
N PRO A 19 30.17 11.16 -9.69
CA PRO A 19 29.50 10.05 -9.04
C PRO A 19 28.00 10.24 -9.26
N ALA A 20 27.32 9.18 -9.71
CA ALA A 20 25.87 9.16 -9.77
C ALA A 20 25.36 9.58 -8.37
N ALA A 21 24.66 10.71 -8.30
CA ALA A 21 24.08 11.21 -7.06
C ALA A 21 23.07 10.18 -6.54
N SER A 22 23.54 9.28 -5.69
CA SER A 22 22.76 8.27 -4.99
C SER A 22 22.73 8.69 -3.53
N ALA A 23 21.76 9.51 -3.15
CA ALA A 23 21.48 9.75 -1.73
C ALA A 23 20.07 10.32 -1.49
N ASP A 24 19.06 9.85 -2.23
CA ASP A 24 17.68 10.23 -1.91
C ASP A 24 17.16 9.35 -0.79
N VAL A 25 16.83 9.98 0.34
CA VAL A 25 16.04 9.32 1.39
C VAL A 25 14.63 9.09 0.88
N GLY A 26 13.98 7.98 1.24
CA GLY A 26 12.68 7.65 0.68
C GLY A 26 11.89 6.65 1.49
N VAL A 27 10.64 6.48 1.09
CA VAL A 27 9.70 5.53 1.69
C VAL A 27 9.15 4.60 0.62
N ASN A 28 9.16 3.30 0.91
CA ASN A 28 8.76 2.23 0.01
C ASN A 28 7.67 1.39 0.68
N PRO A 29 6.38 1.66 0.41
CA PRO A 29 5.27 0.92 1.00
C PRO A 29 5.22 -0.49 0.41
N THR A 30 5.19 -1.51 1.27
CA THR A 30 4.92 -2.90 0.85
C THR A 30 3.43 -3.19 0.78
N THR A 31 2.61 -2.39 1.49
CA THR A 31 1.14 -2.48 1.41
C THR A 31 0.61 -1.57 0.31
N LYS A 32 -0.06 -2.15 -0.70
CA LYS A 32 -0.60 -1.41 -1.86
C LYS A 32 -2.09 -1.12 -1.78
N VAL A 33 -2.83 -1.90 -1.00
CA VAL A 33 -4.27 -1.73 -0.76
C VAL A 33 -4.49 -1.72 0.75
N VAL A 34 -5.10 -0.66 1.26
CA VAL A 34 -5.33 -0.46 2.70
C VAL A 34 -6.74 0.06 2.93
N PRO A 35 -7.54 -0.55 3.80
CA PRO A 35 -8.84 0.00 4.14
C PRO A 35 -8.73 1.21 5.05
N LEU A 36 -9.77 2.03 5.10
CA LEU A 36 -9.92 3.09 6.11
C LEU A 36 -9.75 2.53 7.53
N GLY A 37 -8.89 3.16 8.34
CA GLY A 37 -8.52 2.62 9.67
C GLY A 37 -7.49 1.48 9.64
N GLY A 38 -7.03 1.06 8.46
CA GLY A 38 -5.98 0.07 8.28
C GLY A 38 -4.58 0.65 8.50
N VAL A 39 -3.56 -0.12 8.11
CA VAL A 39 -2.15 0.22 8.32
C VAL A 39 -1.36 0.06 7.03
N ILE A 40 -0.61 1.09 6.66
CA ILE A 40 0.40 1.04 5.61
C ILE A 40 1.71 0.61 6.24
N ARG A 41 2.32 -0.46 5.71
CA ARG A 41 3.64 -0.93 6.11
C ARG A 41 4.64 -0.77 4.98
N GLY A 42 5.91 -0.67 5.32
CA GLY A 42 6.98 -0.59 4.34
C GLY A 42 8.34 -0.37 4.99
N TRP A 43 9.28 0.07 4.16
CA TRP A 43 10.64 0.39 4.57
C TRP A 43 11.01 1.78 4.08
N GLY A 44 11.83 2.48 4.82
CA GLY A 44 12.36 3.76 4.40
C GLY A 44 13.56 4.18 5.22
N ASP A 45 14.10 5.32 4.85
CA ASP A 45 15.11 6.09 5.56
C ASP A 45 14.65 7.57 5.54
N GLY A 46 15.42 8.48 6.13
CA GLY A 46 14.97 9.84 6.44
C GLY A 46 14.59 9.97 7.92
N SER A 47 15.59 9.76 8.79
CA SER A 47 15.49 9.89 10.24
C SER A 47 14.60 11.06 10.69
N GLY A 48 13.50 10.75 11.41
CA GLY A 48 12.62 11.76 11.99
C GLY A 48 11.77 12.58 11.00
N MET A 49 11.80 12.26 9.70
CA MET A 49 11.08 13.04 8.69
C MET A 49 9.59 12.68 8.63
N ALA A 50 8.80 13.69 8.26
CA ALA A 50 7.35 13.57 8.12
C ALA A 50 6.97 12.84 6.83
N VAL A 51 6.01 11.93 6.94
CA VAL A 51 5.45 11.17 5.82
C VAL A 51 4.00 11.60 5.63
N TYR A 52 3.62 11.84 4.38
CA TYR A 52 2.29 12.34 4.01
C TYR A 52 1.61 11.42 3.01
N LEU A 53 0.28 11.36 3.07
CA LEU A 53 -0.57 10.92 1.97
C LEU A 53 -1.18 12.12 1.27
N VAL A 54 -1.38 12.02 -0.03
CA VAL A 54 -2.16 13.00 -0.80
C VAL A 54 -3.00 12.25 -1.84
N PRO A 55 -4.24 12.66 -2.12
CA PRO A 55 -4.98 12.11 -3.25
C PRO A 55 -4.13 12.15 -4.52
N ALA A 56 -4.05 11.05 -5.26
CA ALA A 56 -3.08 10.89 -6.35
C ALA A 56 -3.23 11.97 -7.43
N ALA A 57 -4.45 12.45 -7.67
CA ALA A 57 -4.75 13.53 -8.62
C ALA A 57 -4.24 14.91 -8.17
N ALA A 58 -4.05 15.13 -6.87
CA ALA A 58 -3.60 16.39 -6.29
C ALA A 58 -2.11 16.40 -5.91
N GLY A 59 -1.45 15.24 -5.91
CA GLY A 59 -0.04 15.12 -5.58
C GLY A 59 0.87 15.66 -6.69
N PRO A 60 1.88 16.48 -6.36
CA PRO A 60 2.82 17.00 -7.35
C PRO A 60 3.64 15.87 -7.97
N LYS A 61 3.89 15.95 -9.26
CA LYS A 61 4.68 14.93 -9.99
C LYS A 61 6.16 15.34 -10.00
N ARG A 62 7.04 14.34 -10.08
CA ARG A 62 8.42 14.56 -10.52
C ARG A 62 8.43 15.26 -11.87
N HIS A 63 9.46 16.07 -12.10
CA HIS A 63 9.60 16.85 -13.32
C HIS A 63 11.02 16.70 -13.86
N SER A 64 11.19 16.90 -15.17
CA SER A 64 12.52 16.94 -15.77
C SER A 64 13.27 18.18 -15.29
N CYS A 65 14.54 18.03 -14.94
CA CYS A 65 15.42 19.09 -14.51
C CYS A 65 16.81 18.92 -15.16
N GLY A 66 17.09 19.72 -16.18
CA GLY A 66 18.32 19.60 -16.97
C GLY A 66 18.28 18.46 -17.99
N ALA A 67 19.43 18.16 -18.61
CA ALA A 67 19.49 17.34 -19.82
C ALA A 67 18.96 15.90 -19.64
N ASN A 68 19.14 15.29 -18.46
CA ASN A 68 18.68 13.93 -18.15
C ASN A 68 18.23 13.75 -16.67
N GLY A 69 18.02 14.84 -15.94
CA GLY A 69 17.68 14.78 -14.52
C GLY A 69 16.18 14.69 -14.28
N ILE A 70 15.77 13.94 -13.26
CA ILE A 70 14.39 13.92 -12.78
C ILE A 70 14.40 14.40 -11.34
N CYS A 71 13.72 15.50 -11.07
CA CYS A 71 13.70 16.15 -9.78
C CYS A 71 12.41 15.88 -9.03
N GLU A 72 12.56 15.72 -7.72
CA GLU A 72 11.44 15.72 -6.79
C GLU A 72 10.83 17.13 -6.70
N PRO A 73 9.49 17.23 -6.54
CA PRO A 73 8.88 18.52 -6.26
C PRO A 73 9.32 19.04 -4.89
N THR A 74 9.32 20.35 -4.70
CA THR A 74 9.73 20.99 -3.43
C THR A 74 8.57 21.73 -2.77
N ALA A 75 8.59 21.83 -1.44
CA ALA A 75 7.64 22.66 -0.68
C ALA A 75 8.38 23.47 0.39
N GLY A 76 8.36 24.81 0.32
CA GLY A 76 9.12 25.69 1.21
C GLY A 76 8.83 25.55 2.72
N ARG A 77 7.78 24.81 3.10
CA ARG A 77 7.42 24.44 4.47
C ARG A 77 6.74 23.06 4.48
N PRO A 78 6.60 22.41 5.64
CA PRO A 78 5.83 21.17 5.76
C PRO A 78 4.46 21.29 5.06
N PRO A 79 4.09 20.35 4.18
CA PRO A 79 2.84 20.44 3.42
C PRO A 79 1.60 20.52 4.30
N GLY A 80 0.68 21.43 3.92
CA GLY A 80 -0.69 21.47 4.41
C GLY A 80 -1.66 20.75 3.46
N LYS A 81 -2.96 20.98 3.63
CA LYS A 81 -3.98 20.43 2.71
C LYS A 81 -3.59 20.70 1.23
N PRO A 82 -3.76 19.72 0.31
CA PRO A 82 -4.45 18.44 0.47
C PRO A 82 -3.60 17.30 1.06
N PHE A 83 -2.37 17.57 1.51
CA PHE A 83 -1.53 16.57 2.16
C PHE A 83 -2.07 16.25 3.56
N ILE A 84 -2.11 14.96 3.87
CA ILE A 84 -2.52 14.39 5.15
C ILE A 84 -1.27 13.82 5.79
N LEU A 85 -0.87 14.34 6.94
CA LEU A 85 0.24 13.78 7.70
C LEU A 85 -0.12 12.35 8.16
N LEU A 86 0.67 11.37 7.73
CA LEU A 86 0.57 9.99 8.22
C LEU A 86 1.32 9.80 9.54
N GLY A 87 2.45 10.48 9.70
CA GLY A 87 3.32 10.36 10.86
C GLY A 87 4.75 10.74 10.53
N HIS A 88 5.67 10.32 11.38
CA HIS A 88 7.11 10.52 11.20
C HIS A 88 7.83 9.18 11.21
N LEU A 89 8.88 9.06 10.40
CA LEU A 89 9.83 7.97 10.55
C LEU A 89 10.52 8.09 11.92
N ARG A 90 10.91 6.95 12.51
CA ARG A 90 11.62 6.98 13.78
C ARG A 90 12.95 7.71 13.61
N ARG A 91 13.32 8.49 14.63
CA ARG A 91 14.61 9.18 14.67
C ARG A 91 15.73 8.18 14.95
N THR A 92 16.72 8.18 14.08
CA THR A 92 17.97 7.41 14.09
C THR A 92 19.17 8.35 14.06
N THR A 93 20.36 7.84 14.37
CA THR A 93 21.62 8.61 14.33
C THR A 93 22.12 8.89 12.91
N ASN A 94 21.71 8.07 11.94
CA ASN A 94 22.03 8.22 10.52
C ASN A 94 20.75 8.45 9.72
N ILE A 95 20.72 9.51 8.92
CA ILE A 95 19.60 9.88 8.02
C ILE A 95 19.29 8.78 7.01
N TYR A 96 20.28 7.99 6.58
CA TYR A 96 20.16 6.86 5.65
C TYR A 96 19.94 5.51 6.32
N ALA A 97 19.72 5.49 7.65
CA ALA A 97 19.45 4.24 8.35
C ALA A 97 18.09 3.67 7.92
N ARG A 98 18.14 2.58 7.13
CA ARG A 98 16.94 1.87 6.70
C ARG A 98 16.19 1.29 7.90
N GLN A 99 14.88 1.51 7.93
CA GLN A 99 13.98 1.08 8.98
C GLN A 99 12.63 0.66 8.43
N SER A 100 11.96 -0.27 9.12
CA SER A 100 10.55 -0.57 8.85
C SER A 100 9.67 0.54 9.42
N PHE A 101 8.61 0.90 8.70
CA PHE A 101 7.57 1.79 9.23
C PHE A 101 6.20 1.13 9.20
N SER A 102 5.30 1.67 10.01
CA SER A 102 3.90 1.27 10.12
C SER A 102 3.06 2.50 10.43
N PHE A 103 2.26 2.97 9.48
CA PHE A 103 1.42 4.16 9.64
C PHE A 103 -0.05 3.80 9.57
N ALA A 104 -0.84 4.30 10.53
CA ALA A 104 -2.28 4.12 10.54
C ALA A 104 -2.95 5.07 9.53
N VAL A 105 -3.87 4.53 8.74
CA VAL A 105 -4.71 5.31 7.82
C VAL A 105 -5.92 5.82 8.59
N SER A 106 -6.15 7.13 8.59
CA SER A 106 -7.31 7.70 9.26
C SER A 106 -8.62 7.14 8.69
N PRO A 107 -9.60 6.77 9.55
CA PRO A 107 -10.89 6.27 9.09
C PRO A 107 -11.78 7.35 8.46
N ARG A 108 -11.37 8.63 8.53
CA ARG A 108 -12.10 9.77 7.96
C ARG A 108 -11.61 10.16 6.56
N LEU A 109 -10.64 9.44 6.01
CA LEU A 109 -10.23 9.67 4.62
C LEU A 109 -11.31 9.19 3.66
N SER A 110 -11.29 9.73 2.45
CA SER A 110 -12.12 9.24 1.36
C SER A 110 -11.42 8.05 0.69
N PRO A 111 -12.13 6.97 0.35
CA PRO A 111 -11.58 5.92 -0.51
C PRO A 111 -11.08 6.49 -1.84
N GLY A 112 -10.01 5.92 -2.38
CA GLY A 112 -9.39 6.36 -3.63
C GLY A 112 -7.91 6.01 -3.74
N LEU A 113 -7.27 6.54 -4.78
CA LEU A 113 -5.83 6.40 -4.98
C LEU A 113 -5.09 7.55 -4.30
N TYR A 114 -4.03 7.22 -3.58
CA TYR A 114 -3.17 8.16 -2.90
C TYR A 114 -1.71 7.94 -3.28
N ARG A 115 -0.92 9.01 -3.19
CA ARG A 115 0.54 8.96 -3.25
C ARG A 115 1.10 9.27 -1.89
N MET A 116 2.25 8.66 -1.58
CA MET A 116 2.95 8.89 -0.32
C MET A 116 4.22 9.70 -0.59
N TYR A 117 4.51 10.67 0.29
CA TYR A 117 5.67 11.55 0.18
C TYR A 117 6.42 11.61 1.51
N LEU A 118 7.74 11.65 1.43
CA LEU A 118 8.63 12.00 2.53
C LEU A 118 9.02 13.48 2.39
N TYR A 119 8.74 14.30 3.39
CA TYR A 119 9.19 15.68 3.38
C TYR A 119 10.61 15.79 3.95
N CYS A 120 11.58 16.02 3.08
CA CYS A 120 12.99 16.16 3.45
C CYS A 120 13.41 17.63 3.48
N ARG A 121 13.27 18.25 4.65
CA ARG A 121 13.82 19.59 4.91
C ARG A 121 15.34 19.70 4.63
N PRO A 122 16.21 18.78 5.12
CA PRO A 122 17.65 18.89 4.86
C PRO A 122 18.02 18.63 3.38
N CYS A 123 17.13 18.05 2.58
CA CYS A 123 17.33 17.83 1.14
C CYS A 123 16.80 18.99 0.29
N GLY A 124 16.86 20.23 0.79
CA GLY A 124 16.33 21.39 0.05
C GLY A 124 14.81 21.49 0.02
N ASN A 125 14.14 20.96 1.05
CA ASN A 125 12.67 20.92 1.16
C ASN A 125 11.96 20.05 0.10
N SER A 126 12.62 18.99 -0.36
CA SER A 126 12.07 18.04 -1.32
C SER A 126 10.91 17.23 -0.74
N LEU A 127 9.92 16.97 -1.58
CA LEU A 127 8.84 16.03 -1.39
C LEU A 127 9.17 14.76 -2.15
N ILE A 128 9.87 13.86 -1.47
CA ILE A 128 10.39 12.66 -2.12
C ILE A 128 9.26 11.67 -2.26
N GLN A 129 8.88 11.41 -3.51
CA GLN A 129 7.74 10.55 -3.82
C GLN A 129 8.07 9.08 -3.56
N SER A 130 7.14 8.33 -2.98
CA SER A 130 7.35 6.92 -2.65
C SER A 130 7.50 6.04 -3.89
N GLY A 131 8.38 5.04 -3.82
CA GLY A 131 8.53 3.99 -4.83
C GLY A 131 9.55 4.30 -5.93
N GLY A 132 9.97 3.25 -6.64
CA GLY A 132 11.08 3.29 -7.60
C GLY A 132 10.72 3.65 -9.05
N ARG A 133 9.46 3.99 -9.34
CA ARG A 133 9.02 4.40 -10.69
C ARG A 133 8.97 5.92 -10.82
N LEU A 134 9.15 6.46 -12.02
CA LEU A 134 9.17 7.91 -12.26
C LEU A 134 7.85 8.60 -11.87
N GLU A 135 6.73 7.91 -12.07
CA GLU A 135 5.38 8.36 -11.72
C GLU A 135 5.09 8.25 -10.21
N GLY A 136 6.02 7.62 -9.47
CA GLY A 136 5.91 7.10 -8.12
C GLY A 136 4.85 6.01 -7.97
N GLU A 137 4.79 5.43 -6.78
CA GLU A 137 3.82 4.40 -6.44
C GLU A 137 2.53 4.99 -5.88
N THR A 138 1.42 4.34 -6.18
CA THR A 138 0.12 4.63 -5.60
C THR A 138 -0.27 3.58 -4.55
N ILE A 139 -0.95 4.04 -3.51
CA ILE A 139 -1.60 3.22 -2.50
C ILE A 139 -3.10 3.42 -2.66
N ARG A 140 -3.84 2.33 -2.74
CA ARG A 140 -5.29 2.35 -2.79
C ARG A 140 -5.86 2.33 -1.37
N ILE A 141 -6.59 3.39 -1.02
CA ILE A 141 -7.38 3.42 0.19
C ILE A 141 -8.80 2.95 -0.15
N THR A 142 -9.26 1.89 0.50
CA THR A 142 -10.61 1.34 0.29
C THR A 142 -11.53 1.72 1.43
N ALA A 143 -12.85 1.59 1.24
CA ALA A 143 -13.78 1.62 2.36
C ALA A 143 -13.36 0.62 3.45
N ARG A 144 -13.83 0.85 4.68
CA ARG A 144 -13.67 -0.16 5.74
C ARG A 144 -14.34 -1.45 5.27
N PRO A 145 -13.65 -2.60 5.34
CA PRO A 145 -14.29 -3.88 5.04
C PRO A 145 -15.45 -4.08 6.00
N GLU A 146 -16.61 -4.43 5.45
CA GLU A 146 -17.67 -4.98 6.28
C GLU A 146 -17.14 -6.30 6.85
N THR A 147 -16.88 -6.30 8.15
CA THR A 147 -16.24 -7.42 8.82
C THR A 147 -17.30 -8.20 9.55
N HIS A 148 -17.55 -9.43 9.11
CA HIS A 148 -18.50 -10.31 9.78
C HIS A 148 -17.76 -11.33 10.63
N HIS A 149 -18.09 -11.33 11.92
CA HIS A 149 -17.53 -12.25 12.91
C HIS A 149 -18.55 -13.34 13.24
N PHE A 150 -18.10 -14.59 13.14
CA PHE A 150 -18.90 -15.76 13.46
C PHE A 150 -18.21 -16.53 14.59
N ARG A 151 -18.90 -16.67 15.72
CA ARG A 151 -18.49 -17.62 16.75
C ARG A 151 -18.91 -19.02 16.28
N VAL A 152 -17.95 -19.92 16.14
CA VAL A 152 -18.18 -21.27 15.65
C VAL A 152 -17.81 -22.30 16.71
N GLN A 153 -18.67 -23.29 16.87
CA GLN A 153 -18.40 -24.48 17.69
C GLN A 153 -17.56 -25.48 16.89
N SER A 154 -17.02 -26.51 17.54
CA SER A 154 -16.23 -27.56 16.87
C SER A 154 -17.04 -28.33 15.81
N ALA A 155 -18.35 -28.43 15.99
CA ALA A 155 -19.25 -29.07 15.04
C ALA A 155 -19.39 -28.28 13.72
N PRO A 156 -19.80 -28.95 12.62
CA PRO A 156 -20.16 -28.28 11.37
C PRO A 156 -21.25 -27.22 11.59
N GLY A 157 -21.20 -26.15 10.82
CA GLY A 157 -22.13 -25.03 10.97
C GLY A 157 -22.37 -24.29 9.66
N ARG A 158 -23.54 -23.66 9.55
CA ARG A 158 -23.94 -22.85 8.40
C ARG A 158 -24.51 -21.52 8.84
N PHE A 159 -23.94 -20.44 8.34
CA PHE A 159 -24.36 -19.06 8.63
C PHE A 159 -24.75 -18.39 7.32
N ARG A 160 -25.90 -17.69 7.32
CA ARG A 160 -26.39 -16.91 6.18
C ARG A 160 -26.52 -15.46 6.61
N PHE A 161 -26.11 -14.55 5.74
CA PHE A 161 -26.16 -13.12 6.00
C PHE A 161 -26.15 -12.33 4.70
N LEU A 162 -26.55 -11.06 4.80
CA LEU A 162 -26.55 -10.10 3.71
C LEU A 162 -25.44 -9.08 3.94
N VAL A 163 -24.82 -8.63 2.86
CA VAL A 163 -23.76 -7.61 2.85
C VAL A 163 -24.11 -6.61 1.76
N SER A 164 -24.24 -5.34 2.09
CA SER A 164 -24.64 -4.30 1.13
C SER A 164 -23.41 -3.56 0.64
N GLU A 165 -23.11 -3.68 -0.64
CA GLU A 165 -21.88 -3.12 -1.22
C GLU A 165 -22.19 -2.13 -2.35
N PRO A 166 -21.33 -1.11 -2.56
CA PRO A 166 -21.47 -0.17 -3.67
C PRO A 166 -21.16 -0.83 -5.02
N ALA A 167 -21.41 -0.11 -6.11
CA ALA A 167 -20.96 -0.52 -7.43
C ALA A 167 -19.43 -0.53 -7.52
N GLY A 168 -18.85 -1.52 -8.18
CA GLY A 168 -17.41 -1.65 -8.30
C GLY A 168 -16.93 -3.06 -8.63
N VAL A 169 -15.67 -3.34 -8.33
CA VAL A 169 -15.00 -4.62 -8.48
C VAL A 169 -14.61 -5.20 -7.12
N ILE A 170 -14.34 -6.51 -7.05
CA ILE A 170 -13.93 -7.16 -5.81
C ILE A 170 -12.47 -6.85 -5.54
N LEU A 171 -12.24 -6.00 -4.53
CA LEU A 171 -10.90 -5.61 -4.11
C LEU A 171 -10.34 -6.55 -3.05
N LEU A 172 -11.20 -7.17 -2.24
CA LEU A 172 -10.78 -8.12 -1.23
C LEU A 172 -11.91 -9.11 -0.92
N LEU A 173 -11.56 -10.39 -0.95
CA LEU A 173 -12.31 -11.44 -0.26
C LEU A 173 -11.32 -12.25 0.59
N ARG A 174 -11.47 -12.16 1.91
CA ARG A 174 -10.56 -12.80 2.86
C ARG A 174 -11.32 -13.54 3.95
N LEU A 175 -10.90 -14.78 4.17
CA LEU A 175 -11.38 -15.64 5.25
C LEU A 175 -10.23 -15.84 6.25
N THR A 176 -10.46 -15.48 7.51
CA THR A 176 -9.54 -15.76 8.63
C THR A 176 -10.20 -16.74 9.57
N VAL A 177 -9.56 -17.89 9.78
CA VAL A 177 -10.10 -19.01 10.58
C VAL A 177 -9.06 -19.49 11.57
N PRO A 178 -9.45 -20.12 12.70
CA PRO A 178 -8.50 -20.83 13.55
C PRO A 178 -7.75 -21.90 12.75
N HIS A 179 -6.46 -22.09 13.03
CA HIS A 179 -5.65 -23.06 12.30
C HIS A 179 -6.24 -24.47 12.34
N GLY A 180 -6.27 -25.16 11.19
CA GLY A 180 -6.90 -26.48 11.05
C GLY A 180 -8.43 -26.45 10.91
N THR A 181 -9.03 -25.26 10.75
CA THR A 181 -10.44 -25.13 10.39
C THR A 181 -10.65 -25.37 8.91
N HIS A 182 -11.63 -26.21 8.59
CA HIS A 182 -12.11 -26.40 7.23
C HIS A 182 -13.39 -25.60 7.02
N ALA A 183 -13.33 -24.54 6.21
CA ALA A 183 -14.44 -23.64 5.97
C ALA A 183 -14.49 -23.10 4.54
N THR A 184 -15.70 -22.77 4.09
CA THR A 184 -15.96 -22.16 2.79
C THR A 184 -16.97 -21.04 2.96
N ALA A 185 -16.68 -19.86 2.41
CA ALA A 185 -17.64 -18.78 2.28
C ALA A 185 -17.96 -18.56 0.79
N THR A 186 -19.24 -18.54 0.47
CA THR A 186 -19.74 -18.23 -0.88
C THR A 186 -20.65 -17.01 -0.81
N GLY A 187 -20.41 -16.02 -1.66
CA GLY A 187 -21.27 -14.86 -1.83
C GLY A 187 -21.90 -14.86 -3.21
N ARG A 188 -23.14 -14.40 -3.34
CA ARG A 188 -23.78 -14.25 -4.65
C ARG A 188 -24.67 -13.01 -4.72
N ILE A 189 -24.69 -12.37 -5.88
CA ILE A 189 -25.79 -11.53 -6.32
C ILE A 189 -26.68 -12.43 -7.20
N PRO A 190 -27.96 -12.63 -6.86
CA PRO A 190 -28.86 -13.48 -7.64
C PRO A 190 -28.79 -13.14 -9.13
N HIS A 191 -28.55 -14.17 -9.97
CA HIS A 191 -28.50 -14.07 -11.43
C HIS A 191 -27.40 -13.18 -12.02
N LEU A 192 -26.39 -12.76 -11.24
CA LEU A 192 -25.39 -11.82 -11.72
C LEU A 192 -23.94 -12.21 -11.43
N ALA A 193 -23.60 -12.44 -10.16
CA ALA A 193 -22.21 -12.64 -9.76
C ALA A 193 -22.08 -13.62 -8.59
N GLY A 194 -20.93 -14.28 -8.49
CA GLY A 194 -20.62 -15.24 -7.44
C GLY A 194 -19.16 -15.18 -7.04
N VAL A 195 -18.90 -15.26 -5.73
CA VAL A 195 -17.54 -15.27 -5.16
C VAL A 195 -17.38 -16.41 -4.18
N GLN A 196 -16.16 -16.91 -4.03
CA GLN A 196 -15.86 -18.00 -3.12
C GLN A 196 -14.46 -17.89 -2.54
N VAL A 197 -14.36 -18.08 -1.22
CA VAL A 197 -13.10 -18.29 -0.52
C VAL A 197 -13.19 -19.54 0.36
N SER A 198 -12.15 -20.36 0.35
CA SER A 198 -12.14 -21.67 1.02
C SER A 198 -10.76 -21.96 1.61
N THR A 199 -10.73 -22.67 2.74
CA THR A 199 -9.49 -23.24 3.30
C THR A 199 -9.00 -24.46 2.52
N ASP A 200 -9.91 -25.16 1.84
CA ASP A 200 -9.67 -26.46 1.20
C ASP A 200 -9.60 -26.34 -0.34
N GLY A 201 -9.61 -25.12 -0.87
CA GLY A 201 -9.79 -24.86 -2.30
C GLY A 201 -8.60 -24.16 -2.95
N LEU A 202 -8.86 -23.51 -4.08
CA LEU A 202 -7.86 -22.75 -4.85
C LEU A 202 -7.45 -21.41 -4.22
N SER A 203 -7.99 -21.06 -3.04
CA SER A 203 -7.66 -19.81 -2.37
C SER A 203 -6.21 -19.82 -1.86
N ARG A 204 -5.54 -18.66 -1.90
CA ARG A 204 -4.19 -18.54 -1.35
C ARG A 204 -4.27 -18.43 0.16
N CYS A 205 -3.97 -19.52 0.86
CA CYS A 205 -3.96 -19.57 2.33
C CYS A 205 -2.54 -19.41 2.88
N ARG A 206 -2.39 -18.61 3.94
CA ARG A 206 -1.15 -18.47 4.70
C ARG A 206 -1.43 -18.53 6.19
N ARG A 207 -0.66 -19.36 6.91
CA ARG A 207 -0.69 -19.41 8.37
C ARG A 207 -0.09 -18.13 8.97
N ARG A 208 -0.78 -17.56 9.96
CA ARG A 208 -0.35 -16.39 10.74
C ARG A 208 -0.60 -16.66 12.22
N GLY A 209 0.40 -17.22 12.89
CA GLY A 209 0.28 -17.63 14.29
C GLY A 209 -0.74 -18.77 14.46
N SER A 210 -1.80 -18.51 15.21
CA SER A 210 -2.89 -19.45 15.51
C SER A 210 -4.04 -19.45 14.49
N VAL A 211 -3.95 -18.64 13.43
CA VAL A 211 -4.99 -18.54 12.40
C VAL A 211 -4.44 -18.82 11.01
N ASP A 212 -5.31 -19.29 10.12
CA ASP A 212 -5.07 -19.36 8.68
C ASP A 212 -5.82 -18.21 8.00
N VAL A 213 -5.12 -17.52 7.09
CA VAL A 213 -5.65 -16.39 6.32
C VAL A 213 -5.69 -16.78 4.86
N CYS A 214 -6.90 -16.98 4.33
CA CYS A 214 -7.16 -17.35 2.95
C CYS A 214 -7.69 -16.14 2.17
N THR A 215 -7.08 -15.85 1.03
CA THR A 215 -7.50 -14.74 0.14
C THR A 215 -7.80 -15.26 -1.26
N GLN A 216 -8.91 -14.81 -1.84
CA GLN A 216 -9.13 -14.90 -3.28
C GLN A 216 -8.40 -13.72 -3.97
N ALA A 217 -7.92 -13.94 -5.19
CA ALA A 217 -7.33 -12.87 -6.00
C ALA A 217 -8.39 -11.78 -6.32
N GLU A 218 -7.93 -10.55 -6.55
CA GLU A 218 -8.79 -9.45 -6.98
C GLU A 218 -9.51 -9.85 -8.28
N GLU A 219 -10.81 -9.58 -8.37
CA GLU A 219 -11.62 -9.83 -9.57
C GLU A 219 -12.19 -8.50 -10.05
N TRP A 220 -11.87 -8.17 -11.31
CA TRP A 220 -12.03 -6.83 -11.87
C TRP A 220 -13.30 -6.68 -12.71
N CYS A 221 -14.20 -7.67 -12.64
CA CYS A 221 -15.52 -7.62 -13.25
C CYS A 221 -16.36 -6.54 -12.56
N PRO A 222 -16.76 -5.46 -13.26
CA PRO A 222 -17.58 -4.42 -12.67
C PRO A 222 -18.98 -4.96 -12.33
N MET A 223 -19.45 -4.63 -11.14
CA MET A 223 -20.76 -5.04 -10.62
C MET A 223 -21.54 -3.81 -10.13
N PRO A 224 -22.87 -3.84 -10.21
CA PRO A 224 -23.72 -2.79 -9.68
C PRO A 224 -23.69 -2.79 -8.14
N ALA A 225 -24.18 -1.70 -7.56
CA ALA A 225 -24.49 -1.68 -6.13
C ALA A 225 -25.56 -2.73 -5.84
N ALA A 226 -25.30 -3.63 -4.89
CA ALA A 226 -26.16 -4.78 -4.65
C ALA A 226 -25.99 -5.33 -3.22
N ALA A 227 -27.04 -6.01 -2.75
CA ALA A 227 -26.99 -6.82 -1.55
C ALA A 227 -26.52 -8.25 -1.91
N TRP A 228 -25.37 -8.63 -1.38
CA TRP A 228 -24.78 -9.94 -1.54
C TRP A 228 -25.36 -10.93 -0.53
N GLN A 229 -25.76 -12.10 -1.02
CA GLN A 229 -26.18 -13.21 -0.19
C GLN A 229 -25.01 -14.12 0.11
N PHE A 230 -24.50 -14.05 1.35
CA PHE A 230 -23.40 -14.89 1.79
C PHE A 230 -23.88 -16.13 2.54
N VAL A 231 -23.15 -17.22 2.32
CA VAL A 231 -23.24 -18.46 3.09
C VAL A 231 -21.84 -18.85 3.54
N LEU A 232 -21.61 -18.82 4.84
CA LEU A 232 -20.42 -19.40 5.46
C LEU A 232 -20.74 -20.81 5.93
N ARG A 233 -19.95 -21.79 5.50
CA ARG A 233 -20.00 -23.17 5.93
C ARG A 233 -18.72 -23.53 6.65
N LYS A 234 -18.81 -23.85 7.94
CA LYS A 234 -17.76 -24.58 8.65
C LYS A 234 -18.01 -26.07 8.46
N LYS A 235 -17.04 -26.79 7.92
CA LYS A 235 -17.10 -28.24 7.70
C LYS A 235 -16.50 -29.01 8.86
N ALA A 236 -15.34 -28.57 9.36
CA ALA A 236 -14.61 -29.25 10.43
C ALA A 236 -13.61 -28.30 11.11
N GLY A 237 -12.96 -28.80 12.16
CA GLY A 237 -11.87 -28.12 12.87
C GLY A 237 -12.29 -27.47 14.20
N PRO A 238 -11.36 -26.75 14.85
CA PRO A 238 -11.53 -26.31 16.25
C PRO A 238 -12.59 -25.22 16.41
N LEU A 239 -13.16 -25.11 17.61
CA LEU A 239 -13.98 -23.97 17.99
C LEU A 239 -13.18 -22.66 17.92
N GLY A 240 -13.86 -21.54 17.69
CA GLY A 240 -13.20 -20.24 17.66
C GLY A 240 -14.00 -19.18 16.92
N ALA A 241 -13.30 -18.14 16.45
CA ALA A 241 -13.89 -17.07 15.67
C ALA A 241 -13.46 -17.18 14.21
N ILE A 242 -14.45 -17.22 13.31
CA ILE A 242 -14.23 -17.04 11.88
C ILE A 242 -14.53 -15.57 11.55
N ARG A 243 -13.63 -14.96 10.77
CA ARG A 243 -13.79 -13.59 10.26
C ARG A 243 -13.83 -13.63 8.74
N LEU A 244 -14.85 -13.01 8.16
CA LEU A 244 -14.93 -12.73 6.73
C LEU A 244 -14.76 -11.23 6.50
N ASP A 245 -13.83 -10.86 5.64
CA ASP A 245 -13.67 -9.51 5.12
C ASP A 245 -14.05 -9.50 3.63
N PHE A 246 -14.99 -8.64 3.25
CA PHE A 246 -15.40 -8.41 1.86
C PHE A 246 -15.31 -6.91 1.56
N VAL A 247 -14.77 -6.56 0.39
CA VAL A 247 -14.62 -5.15 -0.04
C VAL A 247 -14.89 -5.04 -1.52
N ILE A 248 -15.89 -4.23 -1.88
CA ILE A 248 -16.09 -3.73 -3.25
C ILE A 248 -15.65 -2.28 -3.36
N GLY A 249 -15.05 -1.91 -4.49
CA GLY A 249 -14.73 -0.52 -4.78
C GLY A 249 -14.38 -0.28 -6.25
N SER A 250 -14.00 0.95 -6.59
CA SER A 250 -13.68 1.29 -7.98
C SER A 250 -12.54 0.44 -8.55
N PRO A 251 -12.59 0.08 -9.85
CA PRO A 251 -11.52 -0.66 -10.50
C PRO A 251 -10.20 0.11 -10.39
N PRO A 252 -9.08 -0.58 -10.14
CA PRO A 252 -7.79 0.08 -10.10
C PRO A 252 -7.45 0.70 -11.46
N LYS A 253 -7.06 1.96 -11.45
CA LYS A 253 -6.47 2.60 -12.63
C LYS A 253 -4.99 2.21 -12.66
N GLY A 254 -4.58 1.53 -13.73
CA GLY A 254 -3.17 1.23 -14.03
C GLY A 254 -2.36 2.50 -14.24
#